data_AF-A0A1W1V6C3-F1
#
_entry.id   AF-A0A1W1V6C3-F1
#
_cell.length_a   1.000
_cell.length_b   1.000
_cell.length_c   1.000
_cell.angle_alpha   90.00
_cell.angle_beta   90.00
_cell.angle_gamma   90.00
#
_symmetry.space_group_name_H-M   'P 1'
#
loop_
_entity.id
_entity.type
_entity.pdbx_description
1 polymer ?
#
loop_
_entity_poly.entity_id
_entity_poly.type
_entity_poly.pdbx_seq_one_letter_code
_entity_poly.pdbx_strand_id
1 'polypeptide(L)'
;MESRKEVNKQQIYYARTYRHLKGNLKQSLLYLFLFIIPILVLLLFLYGDVTIIMSKMAISFLKEIWPNKSFSIAQFELVRGLTDVSAVQTITVMPSLKEIYINIIVNIVLLLFLFSGKRKTKPISIYLVILVFFHLVSCIYFLFAAKYFPYSTSDFSELYMKQQVGIWIFFLVLTGIITAFMGSGYFITRMATVIGIMTYSLIFGVIRYIVSLYILLEFSILYMIIMFFFLGPFFDFLYLVAIYSFFMNRMINVYELKRGKERWIWS
;
A
#
# COMPACT_ATOMS: atom_id res chain seq x y z
N MET A 1 55.65 -16.50 1.33
CA MET A 1 55.38 -16.25 -0.10
C MET A 1 54.30 -17.24 -0.54
N GLU A 2 53.03 -16.90 -0.31
CA GLU A 2 51.90 -17.73 -0.74
C GLU A 2 51.58 -17.42 -2.20
N SER A 3 51.59 -18.45 -3.04
CA SER A 3 51.26 -18.32 -4.45
C SER A 3 49.78 -17.98 -4.62
N ARG A 4 49.51 -16.87 -5.31
CA ARG A 4 48.17 -16.56 -5.82
C ARG A 4 47.75 -17.71 -6.72
N LYS A 5 46.73 -18.48 -6.30
CA LYS A 5 46.00 -19.38 -7.20
C LYS A 5 45.41 -18.55 -8.33
N GLU A 6 45.98 -18.68 -9.53
CA GLU A 6 45.37 -18.20 -10.76
C GLU A 6 44.04 -18.94 -10.95
N VAL A 7 42.95 -18.24 -10.68
CA VAL A 7 41.61 -18.72 -11.04
C VAL A 7 41.51 -18.61 -12.56
N ASN A 8 41.74 -19.73 -13.23
CA ASN A 8 41.57 -19.88 -14.67
C ASN A 8 40.09 -19.62 -15.02
N LYS A 9 39.75 -18.38 -15.39
CA LYS A 9 38.40 -17.99 -15.85
C LYS A 9 38.17 -18.47 -17.28
N GLN A 10 38.13 -19.78 -17.49
CA GLN A 10 37.83 -20.37 -18.82
C GLN A 10 36.35 -20.29 -19.21
N GLN A 11 35.47 -19.84 -18.31
CA GLN A 11 34.07 -19.57 -18.63
C GLN A 11 33.63 -18.25 -18.04
N ILE A 12 33.45 -17.25 -18.90
CA ILE A 12 32.59 -16.11 -18.61
C ILE A 12 31.17 -16.65 -18.72
N TYR A 13 30.53 -16.96 -17.60
CA TYR A 13 29.09 -17.18 -17.60
C TYR A 13 28.44 -15.88 -18.07
N TYR A 14 27.86 -15.87 -19.27
CA TYR A 14 27.00 -14.77 -19.69
C TYR A 14 26.00 -14.53 -18.56
N ALA A 15 25.86 -13.28 -18.12
CA ALA A 15 24.76 -12.92 -17.24
C ALA A 15 23.48 -13.49 -17.87
N ARG A 16 22.62 -14.13 -17.06
CA ARG A 16 21.37 -14.82 -17.51
C ARG A 16 20.34 -13.85 -18.15
N THR A 17 20.77 -12.68 -18.59
CA THR A 17 20.04 -11.55 -19.17
C THR A 17 19.44 -11.85 -20.55
N TYR A 18 19.89 -12.91 -21.24
CA TYR A 18 19.44 -13.26 -22.60
C TYR A 18 18.30 -14.28 -22.66
N ARG A 19 17.77 -14.70 -21.51
CA ARG A 19 16.66 -15.63 -21.44
C ARG A 19 15.36 -14.84 -21.41
N HIS A 20 14.51 -15.03 -22.42
CA HIS A 20 13.16 -14.49 -22.45
C HIS A 20 12.11 -15.59 -22.32
N LEU A 21 11.04 -15.32 -21.57
CA LEU A 21 9.85 -16.15 -21.55
C LEU A 21 9.16 -16.02 -22.91
N LYS A 22 8.92 -17.15 -23.59
CA LYS A 22 8.13 -17.15 -24.82
C LYS A 22 6.66 -16.88 -24.45
N GLY A 23 6.29 -15.61 -24.38
CA GLY A 23 4.93 -15.21 -24.05
C GLY A 23 3.94 -15.73 -25.09
N ASN A 24 2.86 -16.37 -24.61
CA ASN A 24 1.73 -16.71 -25.45
C ASN A 24 0.68 -15.61 -25.35
N LEU A 25 0.76 -14.62 -26.25
CA LEU A 25 -0.12 -13.45 -26.27
C LEU A 25 -1.61 -13.84 -26.20
N LYS A 26 -2.02 -14.89 -26.93
CA LYS A 26 -3.41 -15.35 -26.93
C LYS A 26 -3.87 -15.79 -25.54
N GLN A 27 -3.04 -16.55 -24.82
CA GLN A 27 -3.36 -16.99 -23.46
C GLN A 27 -3.31 -15.85 -22.44
N SER A 28 -2.37 -14.91 -22.59
CA SER A 28 -2.32 -13.70 -21.77
C SER A 28 -3.58 -12.85 -21.93
N LEU A 29 -4.03 -12.64 -23.17
CA LEU A 29 -5.26 -11.91 -23.47
C LEU A 29 -6.50 -12.65 -22.94
N LEU A 30 -6.61 -13.96 -23.18
CA LEU A 30 -7.72 -14.77 -22.63
C LEU A 30 -7.78 -14.67 -21.11
N TYR A 31 -6.64 -14.71 -20.42
CA TYR A 31 -6.60 -14.53 -18.97
C TYR A 31 -7.10 -13.15 -18.51
N LEU A 32 -6.70 -12.08 -19.21
CA LEU A 32 -7.17 -10.73 -18.89
C LEU A 32 -8.67 -10.59 -19.08
N PHE A 33 -9.20 -11.02 -20.24
CA PHE A 33 -10.61 -10.85 -20.58
C PHE A 33 -11.55 -11.79 -19.82
N LEU A 34 -11.11 -13.00 -19.47
CA LEU A 34 -11.97 -13.97 -18.78
C LEU A 34 -11.90 -13.88 -17.26
N PHE A 35 -10.82 -13.30 -16.69
CA PHE A 35 -10.63 -13.26 -15.24
C PHE A 35 -10.44 -11.84 -14.71
N ILE A 36 -9.42 -11.13 -15.16
CA ILE A 36 -9.08 -9.82 -14.57
C ILE A 36 -10.17 -8.78 -14.84
N ILE A 37 -10.63 -8.66 -16.09
CA ILE A 37 -11.65 -7.68 -16.48
C ILE A 37 -12.99 -7.97 -15.79
N PRO A 38 -13.52 -9.21 -15.76
CA PRO A 38 -14.75 -9.50 -15.02
C PRO A 38 -14.65 -9.19 -13.53
N ILE A 39 -13.52 -9.51 -12.88
CA ILE A 39 -13.29 -9.17 -11.47
C ILE A 39 -13.23 -7.66 -11.27
N LEU A 40 -12.61 -6.93 -12.21
CA LEU A 40 -12.55 -5.47 -12.16
C LEU A 40 -13.93 -4.85 -12.30
N VAL A 41 -14.73 -5.31 -13.26
CA VAL A 41 -16.12 -4.86 -13.45
C VAL A 41 -16.93 -5.15 -12.19
N LEU A 42 -16.81 -6.35 -11.62
CA LEU A 42 -17.47 -6.71 -10.37
C LEU A 42 -17.05 -5.78 -9.21
N LEU A 43 -15.74 -5.47 -9.10
CA LEU A 43 -15.26 -4.53 -8.10
C LEU A 43 -15.85 -3.11 -8.30
N LEU A 44 -15.96 -2.64 -9.54
CA LEU A 44 -16.53 -1.32 -9.87
C LEU A 44 -18.01 -1.19 -9.48
N PHE A 45 -18.76 -2.30 -9.45
CA PHE A 45 -20.15 -2.30 -9.00
C PHE A 45 -20.33 -2.58 -7.50
N LEU A 46 -19.34 -3.18 -6.85
CA LEU A 46 -19.44 -3.61 -5.45
C LEU A 46 -18.64 -2.77 -4.45
N TYR A 47 -17.74 -1.88 -4.90
CA TYR A 47 -16.93 -1.13 -3.94
C TYR A 47 -17.78 -0.28 -3.00
N GLY A 48 -18.95 0.23 -3.43
CA GLY A 48 -19.86 0.97 -2.58
C GLY A 48 -20.28 0.16 -1.35
N ASP A 49 -20.77 -1.07 -1.58
CA ASP A 49 -21.14 -2.00 -0.51
C ASP A 49 -19.97 -2.34 0.40
N VAL A 50 -18.79 -2.57 -0.18
CA VAL A 50 -17.57 -2.83 0.59
C VAL A 50 -17.27 -1.65 1.51
N THR A 51 -17.27 -0.41 1.00
CA THR A 51 -16.99 0.78 1.83
C THR A 51 -18.04 1.04 2.92
N ILE A 52 -19.30 0.66 2.69
CA ILE A 52 -20.35 0.67 3.72
C ILE A 52 -20.00 -0.32 4.83
N ILE A 53 -19.61 -1.55 4.48
CA ILE A 53 -19.22 -2.57 5.45
C ILE A 53 -18.01 -2.09 6.26
N MET A 54 -16.98 -1.56 5.59
CA MET A 54 -15.80 -0.99 6.25
C MET A 54 -16.18 0.12 7.23
N SER A 55 -17.05 1.05 6.82
CA SER A 55 -17.53 2.14 7.66
C SER A 55 -18.34 1.64 8.86
N LYS A 56 -19.21 0.65 8.68
CA LYS A 56 -19.97 0.03 9.78
C LYS A 56 -19.05 -0.66 10.78
N MET A 57 -18.03 -1.39 10.31
CA MET A 57 -17.03 -2.02 11.18
C MET A 57 -16.25 -0.98 11.98
N ALA A 58 -15.82 0.11 11.33
CA ALA A 58 -15.13 1.19 12.00
C ALA A 58 -16.00 1.85 13.07
N ILE A 59 -17.26 2.17 12.77
CA ILE A 59 -18.18 2.75 13.75
C ILE A 59 -18.43 1.78 14.92
N SER A 60 -18.60 0.48 14.64
CA SER A 60 -18.80 -0.52 15.70
C SER A 60 -17.63 -0.51 16.68
N PHE A 61 -16.40 -0.58 16.17
CA PHE A 61 -15.19 -0.57 16.98
C PHE A 61 -15.01 0.76 17.73
N LEU A 62 -15.20 1.90 17.06
CA LEU A 62 -14.99 3.21 17.66
C LEU A 62 -16.05 3.55 18.72
N LYS A 63 -17.29 3.05 18.57
CA LYS A 63 -18.35 3.23 19.58
C LYS A 63 -18.12 2.44 20.86
N GLU A 64 -17.46 1.28 20.78
CA GLU A 64 -17.07 0.53 21.98
C GLU A 64 -16.08 1.33 22.83
N ILE A 65 -15.21 2.12 22.20
CA ILE A 65 -14.20 2.94 22.88
C ILE A 65 -14.77 4.30 23.32
N TRP A 66 -15.52 4.97 22.44
CA TRP A 66 -16.10 6.29 22.70
C TRP A 66 -17.60 6.32 22.42
N PRO A 67 -18.44 5.81 23.34
CA PRO A 67 -19.89 5.73 23.13
C PRO A 67 -20.57 7.09 22.99
N ASN A 68 -19.96 8.14 23.53
CA ASN A 68 -20.51 9.50 23.56
C ASN A 68 -20.14 10.34 22.32
N LYS A 69 -19.23 9.87 21.44
CA LYS A 69 -18.87 10.59 20.21
C LYS A 69 -19.90 10.32 19.12
N SER A 70 -20.19 11.34 18.30
CA SER A 70 -21.09 11.20 17.16
C SER A 70 -20.38 10.51 15.99
N PHE A 71 -21.05 9.51 15.43
CA PHE A 71 -20.61 8.79 14.25
C PHE A 71 -21.79 8.62 13.30
N SER A 72 -21.62 9.08 12.07
CA SER A 72 -22.54 8.81 10.97
C SER A 72 -21.78 8.32 9.74
N ILE A 73 -22.50 7.81 8.75
CA ILE A 73 -21.92 7.43 7.46
C ILE A 73 -22.46 8.44 6.44
N ALA A 74 -21.58 9.04 5.67
CA ALA A 74 -21.94 9.85 4.52
C ALA A 74 -21.46 9.16 3.23
N GLN A 75 -22.20 9.41 2.15
CA GLN A 75 -21.92 8.89 0.82
C GLN A 75 -21.33 10.00 -0.04
N PHE A 76 -20.31 9.65 -0.79
CA PHE A 76 -19.54 10.56 -1.61
C PHE A 76 -19.34 9.97 -3.00
N GLU A 77 -19.56 10.81 -3.99
CA GLU A 77 -19.31 10.43 -5.37
C GLU A 77 -17.80 10.27 -5.62
N LEU A 78 -17.42 9.17 -6.26
CA LEU A 78 -16.05 8.93 -6.75
C LEU A 78 -15.97 9.11 -8.27
N VAL A 79 -16.83 8.42 -9.01
CA VAL A 79 -16.94 8.51 -10.47
C VAL A 79 -18.42 8.58 -10.85
N ARG A 80 -18.77 9.55 -11.69
CA ARG A 80 -20.11 9.70 -12.26
C ARG A 80 -20.60 8.40 -12.88
N GLY A 81 -21.73 7.89 -12.39
CA GLY A 81 -22.40 6.70 -12.93
C GLY A 81 -21.97 5.37 -12.32
N LEU A 82 -21.08 5.37 -11.33
CA LEU A 82 -20.77 4.19 -10.50
C LEU A 82 -21.33 4.36 -9.08
N THR A 83 -21.18 3.35 -8.23
CA THR A 83 -21.66 3.39 -6.84
C THR A 83 -20.95 4.46 -6.01
N ASP A 84 -21.61 5.01 -5.01
CA ASP A 84 -20.98 5.97 -4.11
C ASP A 84 -20.03 5.31 -3.11
N VAL A 85 -19.03 6.06 -2.68
CA VAL A 85 -18.10 5.68 -1.61
C VAL A 85 -18.68 6.11 -0.27
N SER A 86 -18.74 5.20 0.69
CA SER A 86 -19.20 5.50 2.05
C SER A 86 -18.05 5.71 3.01
N ALA A 87 -18.09 6.80 3.77
CA ALA A 87 -17.08 7.14 4.76
C ALA A 87 -17.70 7.59 6.09
N VAL A 88 -16.99 7.31 7.18
CA VAL A 88 -17.39 7.72 8.54
C VAL A 88 -17.23 9.22 8.70
N GLN A 89 -18.27 9.87 9.19
CA GLN A 89 -18.30 11.26 9.59
C GLN A 89 -18.27 11.34 11.12
N THR A 90 -17.38 12.18 11.65
CA THR A 90 -17.19 12.31 13.10
C THR A 90 -16.56 13.66 13.46
N ILE A 91 -16.48 13.94 14.76
CA ILE A 91 -15.89 15.17 15.27
C ILE A 91 -14.39 15.25 14.96
N THR A 92 -13.88 16.47 14.86
CA THR A 92 -12.45 16.72 14.67
C THR A 92 -11.80 17.12 15.99
N VAL A 93 -10.66 16.49 16.30
CA VAL A 93 -9.85 16.83 17.48
C VAL A 93 -8.64 17.64 17.03
N MET A 94 -8.61 18.92 17.42
CA MET A 94 -7.50 19.82 17.14
C MET A 94 -6.36 19.60 18.15
N PRO A 95 -5.08 19.70 17.73
CA PRO A 95 -3.96 19.54 18.63
C PRO A 95 -3.85 20.69 19.63
N SER A 96 -3.57 20.36 20.88
CA SER A 96 -3.20 21.33 21.91
C SER A 96 -1.75 21.80 21.72
N LEU A 97 -1.43 23.00 22.21
CA LEU A 97 -0.05 23.51 22.19
C LEU A 97 0.94 22.55 22.86
N LYS A 98 0.52 21.92 23.97
CA LYS A 98 1.33 20.94 24.70
C LYS A 98 1.70 19.75 23.81
N GLU A 99 0.73 19.20 23.07
CA GLU A 99 0.98 18.07 22.16
C GLU A 99 1.90 18.46 21.01
N ILE A 100 1.74 19.66 20.46
CA ILE A 100 2.61 20.18 19.38
C ILE A 100 4.05 20.24 19.87
N TYR A 101 4.32 20.86 21.02
CA TYR A 101 5.68 20.96 21.56
C TYR A 101 6.31 19.60 21.89
N ILE A 102 5.53 18.67 22.48
CA ILE A 102 6.01 17.32 22.76
C ILE A 102 6.40 16.62 21.45
N ASN A 103 5.56 16.69 20.42
CA ASN A 103 5.85 16.08 19.13
C ASN A 103 7.06 16.72 18.43
N ILE A 104 7.26 18.04 18.53
CA ILE A 104 8.46 18.71 18.01
C ILE A 104 9.72 18.14 18.68
N ILE A 105 9.74 18.06 20.01
CA ILE A 105 10.88 17.53 20.77
C ILE A 105 11.15 16.08 20.37
N VAL A 106 10.11 15.24 20.34
CA VAL A 106 10.22 13.83 19.94
C VAL A 106 10.75 13.70 18.51
N ASN A 107 10.24 14.49 17.57
CA ASN A 107 10.69 14.47 16.18
C ASN A 107 12.16 14.86 16.06
N ILE A 108 12.62 15.90 16.77
CA ILE A 108 14.04 16.31 16.76
C ILE A 108 14.92 15.20 17.30
N VAL A 109 14.55 14.60 18.44
CA VAL A 109 15.29 13.47 19.04
C VAL A 109 15.35 12.28 18.08
N LEU A 110 14.23 11.95 17.43
CA LEU A 110 14.17 10.87 16.44
C LEU A 110 15.04 11.16 15.21
N LEU A 111 15.04 12.38 14.68
CA LEU A 111 15.90 12.76 13.56
C LEU A 111 17.38 12.63 13.92
N LEU A 112 17.79 13.15 15.08
CA LEU A 112 19.17 13.01 15.57
C LEU A 112 19.55 11.52 15.73
N PHE A 113 18.64 10.71 16.27
CA PHE A 113 18.84 9.28 16.39
C PHE A 113 18.97 8.60 15.02
N LEU A 114 18.11 8.90 14.05
CA LEU A 114 18.10 8.25 12.73
C LEU A 114 19.33 8.64 11.88
N PHE A 115 19.84 9.86 12.02
CA PHE A 115 21.06 10.31 11.34
C PHE A 115 22.36 9.85 12.01
N SER A 116 22.30 9.23 13.19
CA SER A 116 23.50 8.81 13.92
C SER A 116 24.10 7.47 13.45
N GLY A 117 25.43 7.41 13.45
CA GLY A 117 26.21 6.18 13.27
C GLY A 117 25.95 5.43 11.94
N LYS A 118 25.88 4.10 12.02
CA LYS A 118 25.69 3.19 10.87
C LYS A 118 24.25 3.12 10.36
N ARG A 119 23.31 3.86 10.96
CA ARG A 119 21.87 3.78 10.63
C ARG A 119 21.50 4.65 9.44
N LYS A 120 22.19 5.76 9.22
CA LYS A 120 21.88 6.79 8.21
C LYS A 120 21.69 6.27 6.78
N THR A 121 22.32 5.14 6.42
CA THR A 121 22.26 4.57 5.07
C THR A 121 21.30 3.39 4.95
N LYS A 122 20.66 2.94 6.03
CA LYS A 122 19.73 1.81 5.96
C LYS A 122 18.41 2.28 5.34
N PRO A 123 17.81 1.51 4.39
CA PRO A 123 16.55 1.88 3.77
C PRO A 123 15.42 2.21 4.76
N ILE A 124 15.32 1.43 5.85
CA ILE A 124 14.34 1.68 6.92
C ILE A 124 14.55 3.05 7.59
N SER A 125 15.81 3.46 7.80
CA SER A 125 16.11 4.76 8.41
C SER A 125 15.74 5.89 7.46
N ILE A 126 16.00 5.73 6.15
CA ILE A 126 15.62 6.72 5.14
C ILE A 126 14.10 6.89 5.13
N TYR A 127 13.34 5.79 5.11
CA TYR A 127 11.87 5.82 5.20
C TYR A 127 11.40 6.57 6.45
N LEU A 128 11.94 6.23 7.63
CA LEU A 128 11.56 6.85 8.89
C LEU A 128 11.96 8.33 8.96
N VAL A 129 13.10 8.72 8.39
CA VAL A 129 13.53 10.13 8.32
C VAL A 129 12.50 10.94 7.54
N ILE A 130 12.04 10.46 6.39
CA ILE A 130 11.03 11.16 5.60
C ILE A 130 9.73 11.26 6.41
N LEU A 131 9.28 10.18 7.05
CA LEU A 131 8.06 10.20 7.89
C LEU A 131 8.17 11.23 9.03
N VAL A 132 9.25 11.19 9.82
CA VAL A 132 9.48 12.10 10.96
C VAL A 132 9.62 13.53 10.49
N PHE A 133 10.28 13.76 9.35
CA PHE A 133 10.40 15.10 8.76
C PHE A 133 9.04 15.69 8.38
N PHE A 134 8.17 14.92 7.73
CA PHE A 134 6.81 15.39 7.42
C PHE A 134 5.96 15.58 8.67
N HIS A 135 6.15 14.78 9.73
CA HIS A 135 5.52 15.04 11.02
C HIS A 135 5.94 16.38 11.61
N LEU A 136 7.24 16.67 11.56
CA LEU A 136 7.80 17.91 12.06
C LEU A 136 7.25 19.11 11.29
N VAL A 137 7.13 19.02 9.96
CA VAL A 137 6.48 20.04 9.13
C VAL A 137 5.02 20.25 9.56
N SER A 138 4.28 19.17 9.82
CA SER A 138 2.91 19.27 10.34
C SER A 138 2.88 20.01 11.69
N CYS A 139 3.75 19.65 12.62
CA CYS A 139 3.85 20.31 13.93
C CYS A 139 4.15 21.81 13.80
N ILE A 140 5.09 22.19 12.93
CA ILE A 140 5.43 23.59 12.65
C ILE A 140 4.21 24.31 12.06
N TYR A 141 3.50 23.69 11.12
CA TYR A 141 2.29 24.28 10.55
C TYR A 141 1.22 24.53 11.63
N PHE A 142 0.92 23.55 12.47
CA PHE A 142 -0.08 23.71 13.55
C PHE A 142 0.38 24.71 14.63
N LEU A 143 1.68 24.92 14.82
CA LEU A 143 2.17 25.95 15.73
C LEU A 143 1.83 27.38 15.26
N PHE A 144 1.92 27.64 13.95
CA PHE A 144 1.78 29.00 13.40
C PHE A 144 0.44 29.27 12.70
N ALA A 145 -0.19 28.24 12.13
CA ALA A 145 -1.28 28.35 11.18
C ALA A 145 -2.46 27.40 11.45
N ALA A 146 -2.60 26.84 12.65
CA ALA A 146 -3.69 25.91 12.99
C ALA A 146 -5.09 26.39 12.59
N LYS A 147 -5.37 27.69 12.76
CA LYS A 147 -6.68 28.30 12.41
C LYS A 147 -7.01 28.27 10.92
N TYR A 148 -6.02 28.05 10.06
CA TYR A 148 -6.17 27.99 8.61
C TYR A 148 -6.20 26.56 8.07
N PHE A 149 -6.12 25.55 8.95
CA PHE A 149 -6.14 24.16 8.52
C PHE A 149 -7.55 23.80 7.97
N PRO A 150 -7.67 23.47 6.68
CA PRO A 150 -8.97 23.40 6.02
C PRO A 150 -9.60 22.00 6.08
N TYR A 151 -8.94 21.02 6.71
CA TYR A 151 -9.37 19.64 6.72
C TYR A 151 -9.86 19.20 8.10
N SER A 152 -10.84 18.32 8.09
CA SER A 152 -11.45 17.67 9.24
C SER A 152 -11.13 16.17 9.26
N THR A 153 -11.41 15.49 10.38
CA THR A 153 -11.33 14.02 10.45
C THR A 153 -12.28 13.35 9.44
N SER A 154 -13.41 13.99 9.16
CA SER A 154 -14.34 13.57 8.12
C SER A 154 -13.75 13.66 6.71
N ASP A 155 -13.02 14.73 6.40
CA ASP A 155 -12.36 14.88 5.09
C ASP A 155 -11.27 13.82 4.92
N PHE A 156 -10.49 13.55 5.97
CA PHE A 156 -9.55 12.43 5.96
C PHE A 156 -10.25 11.09 5.67
N SER A 157 -11.38 10.85 6.32
CA SER A 157 -12.16 9.62 6.18
C SER A 157 -12.67 9.42 4.75
N GLU A 158 -13.20 10.47 4.13
CA GLU A 158 -13.61 10.48 2.73
C GLU A 158 -12.43 10.20 1.80
N LEU A 159 -11.35 10.97 1.94
CA LEU A 159 -10.16 10.85 1.11
C LEU A 159 -9.54 9.46 1.23
N TYR A 160 -9.50 8.90 2.44
CA TYR A 160 -9.01 7.56 2.67
C TYR A 160 -9.82 6.53 1.89
N MET A 161 -11.15 6.60 1.96
CA MET A 161 -12.01 5.65 1.27
C MET A 161 -11.87 5.74 -0.25
N LYS A 162 -11.84 6.96 -0.80
CA LYS A 162 -11.60 7.19 -2.23
C LYS A 162 -10.25 6.62 -2.65
N GLN A 163 -9.21 6.87 -1.86
CA GLN A 163 -7.88 6.35 -2.12
C GLN A 163 -7.84 4.82 -2.03
N GLN A 164 -8.50 4.23 -1.03
CA GLN A 164 -8.53 2.78 -0.82
C GLN A 164 -9.21 2.05 -1.99
N VAL A 165 -10.32 2.59 -2.51
CA VAL A 165 -10.95 2.09 -3.74
C VAL A 165 -9.99 2.23 -4.93
N GLY A 166 -9.30 3.37 -5.05
CA GLY A 166 -8.27 3.58 -6.07
C GLY A 166 -7.15 2.54 -6.00
N ILE A 167 -6.70 2.18 -4.79
CA ILE A 167 -5.69 1.16 -4.55
C ILE A 167 -6.19 -0.23 -4.96
N TRP A 168 -7.43 -0.59 -4.65
CA TRP A 168 -8.01 -1.87 -5.07
C TRP A 168 -8.04 -2.00 -6.60
N ILE A 169 -8.50 -0.96 -7.28
CA ILE A 169 -8.54 -0.91 -8.75
C ILE A 169 -7.12 -1.00 -9.31
N PHE A 170 -6.21 -0.17 -8.81
CA PHE A 170 -4.82 -0.10 -9.26
C PHE A 170 -4.11 -1.45 -9.08
N PHE A 171 -4.24 -2.09 -7.92
CA PHE A 171 -3.62 -3.38 -7.66
C PHE A 171 -4.17 -4.50 -8.51
N LEU A 172 -5.48 -4.54 -8.71
CA LEU A 172 -6.11 -5.55 -9.54
C LEU A 172 -5.63 -5.44 -10.99
N VAL A 173 -5.60 -4.22 -11.54
CA VAL A 173 -5.11 -3.96 -12.90
C VAL A 173 -3.63 -4.28 -13.02
N LEU A 174 -2.79 -3.73 -12.13
CA LEU A 174 -1.34 -3.90 -12.20
C LEU A 174 -0.95 -5.37 -12.02
N THR A 175 -1.47 -6.04 -10.99
CA THR A 175 -1.19 -7.46 -10.74
C THR A 175 -1.77 -8.32 -11.84
N GLY A 176 -2.96 -7.98 -12.35
CA GLY A 176 -3.59 -8.67 -13.47
C GLY A 176 -2.73 -8.64 -14.72
N ILE A 177 -2.20 -7.48 -15.10
CA ILE A 177 -1.27 -7.30 -16.23
C ILE A 177 0.03 -8.07 -15.98
N ILE A 178 0.66 -7.86 -14.83
CA ILE A 178 1.93 -8.50 -14.47
C ILE A 178 1.82 -10.03 -14.54
N THR A 179 0.77 -10.59 -13.93
CA THR A 179 0.52 -12.03 -13.95
C THR A 179 0.11 -12.52 -15.34
N ALA A 180 -0.58 -11.70 -16.14
CA ALA A 180 -0.99 -12.04 -17.50
C ALA A 180 0.18 -12.38 -18.42
N PHE A 181 1.21 -11.55 -18.39
CA PHE A 181 2.37 -11.63 -19.30
C PHE A 181 3.49 -12.54 -18.79
N MET A 182 3.39 -13.07 -17.57
CA MET A 182 4.35 -14.02 -17.01
C MET A 182 4.09 -15.47 -17.40
N GLY A 183 4.33 -15.81 -18.68
CA GLY A 183 4.34 -17.18 -19.19
C GLY A 183 3.04 -17.99 -19.02
N SER A 184 2.90 -19.09 -19.76
CA SER A 184 1.69 -19.93 -19.77
C SER A 184 1.64 -21.02 -18.71
N GLY A 185 2.75 -21.25 -18.01
CA GLY A 185 2.77 -22.20 -16.90
C GLY A 185 2.11 -21.60 -15.65
N TYR A 186 1.21 -22.34 -15.01
CA TYR A 186 0.73 -22.08 -13.63
C TYR A 186 -0.37 -21.01 -13.46
N PHE A 187 -1.49 -21.21 -14.16
CA PHE A 187 -2.74 -20.45 -13.97
C PHE A 187 -3.15 -20.30 -12.49
N ILE A 188 -3.09 -21.39 -11.71
CA ILE A 188 -3.48 -21.38 -10.29
C ILE A 188 -2.61 -20.43 -9.47
N THR A 189 -1.30 -20.43 -9.68
CA THR A 189 -0.38 -19.53 -8.96
C THR A 189 -0.64 -18.07 -9.29
N ARG A 190 -0.99 -17.78 -10.55
CA ARG A 190 -1.34 -16.43 -11.00
C ARG A 190 -2.62 -15.93 -10.34
N MET A 191 -3.67 -16.75 -10.33
CA MET A 191 -4.94 -16.44 -9.64
C MET A 191 -4.74 -16.31 -8.13
N ALA A 192 -4.00 -17.23 -7.49
CA ALA A 192 -3.70 -17.16 -6.07
C ALA A 192 -2.95 -15.88 -5.70
N THR A 193 -2.07 -15.39 -6.57
CA THR A 193 -1.34 -14.13 -6.35
C THR A 193 -2.27 -12.93 -6.41
N VAL A 194 -3.15 -12.86 -7.42
CA VAL A 194 -4.16 -11.80 -7.54
C VAL A 194 -5.10 -11.81 -6.32
N ILE A 195 -5.65 -12.98 -5.98
CA ILE A 195 -6.55 -13.14 -4.83
C ILE A 195 -5.83 -12.78 -3.53
N GLY A 196 -4.58 -13.21 -3.35
CA GLY A 196 -3.78 -12.92 -2.17
C GLY A 196 -3.54 -11.42 -1.98
N ILE A 197 -3.14 -10.71 -3.05
CA ILE A 197 -2.93 -9.25 -3.01
C ILE A 197 -4.24 -8.52 -2.71
N MET A 198 -5.35 -8.91 -3.36
CA MET A 198 -6.64 -8.28 -3.13
C MET A 198 -7.16 -8.52 -1.71
N THR A 199 -7.05 -9.76 -1.21
CA THR A 199 -7.46 -10.13 0.16
C THR A 199 -6.65 -9.35 1.18
N TYR A 200 -5.32 -9.29 1.01
CA TYR A 200 -4.45 -8.49 1.86
C TYR A 200 -4.85 -7.01 1.85
N SER A 201 -5.03 -6.43 0.66
CA SER A 201 -5.39 -5.01 0.50
C SER A 201 -6.75 -4.66 1.13
N LEU A 202 -7.73 -5.57 1.04
CA LEU A 202 -9.04 -5.41 1.68
C LEU A 202 -8.94 -5.46 3.20
N ILE A 203 -8.35 -6.53 3.76
CA ILE A 203 -8.27 -6.72 5.22
C ILE A 203 -7.39 -5.64 5.85
N PHE A 204 -6.20 -5.40 5.30
CA PHE A 204 -5.30 -4.40 5.83
C PHE A 204 -5.86 -2.99 5.66
N GLY A 205 -6.55 -2.71 4.55
CA GLY A 205 -7.26 -1.46 4.33
C GLY A 205 -8.33 -1.17 5.39
N VAL A 206 -9.06 -2.19 5.86
CA VAL A 206 -10.01 -2.07 6.98
C VAL A 206 -9.29 -1.75 8.27
N ILE A 207 -8.30 -2.55 8.64
CA ILE A 207 -7.58 -2.40 9.91
C ILE A 207 -6.93 -1.01 9.97
N ARG A 208 -6.25 -0.61 8.90
CA ARG A 208 -5.61 0.70 8.80
C ARG A 208 -6.61 1.84 8.89
N TYR A 209 -7.80 1.70 8.28
CA TYR A 209 -8.83 2.73 8.36
C TYR A 209 -9.27 2.96 9.81
N ILE A 210 -9.56 1.86 10.52
CA ILE A 210 -9.97 1.90 11.93
C ILE A 210 -8.87 2.51 12.80
N VAL A 211 -7.62 2.06 12.63
CA VAL A 211 -6.47 2.58 13.38
C VAL A 211 -6.23 4.06 13.09
N SER A 212 -6.41 4.50 11.85
CA SER A 212 -6.25 5.91 11.48
C SER A 212 -7.30 6.78 12.13
N LEU A 213 -8.58 6.38 12.05
CA LEU A 213 -9.65 7.11 12.74
C LEU A 213 -9.45 7.12 14.26
N TYR A 214 -9.02 5.99 14.85
CA TYR A 214 -8.67 5.91 16.26
C TYR A 214 -7.60 6.95 16.64
N ILE A 215 -6.48 7.00 15.89
CA ILE A 215 -5.38 7.93 16.17
C ILE A 215 -5.84 9.39 16.05
N LEU A 216 -6.63 9.72 15.02
CA LEU A 216 -7.13 11.08 14.82
C LEU A 216 -8.16 11.51 15.87
N LEU A 217 -8.92 10.56 16.42
CA LEU A 217 -9.93 10.81 17.45
C LEU A 217 -9.37 10.84 18.87
N GLU A 218 -8.33 10.07 19.16
CA GLU A 218 -7.70 10.03 20.47
C GLU A 218 -6.66 11.13 20.65
N PHE A 219 -5.80 11.31 19.64
CA PHE A 219 -4.72 12.28 19.73
C PHE A 219 -5.13 13.60 19.08
N SER A 220 -5.01 13.71 17.76
CA SER A 220 -5.46 14.88 17.02
C SER A 220 -5.24 14.71 15.52
N ILE A 221 -5.80 15.67 14.78
CA ILE A 221 -5.59 15.82 13.34
C ILE A 221 -4.13 16.08 12.94
N LEU A 222 -3.24 16.35 13.91
CA LEU A 222 -1.80 16.50 13.72
C LEU A 222 -1.18 15.31 12.97
N TYR A 223 -1.68 14.10 13.20
CA TYR A 223 -1.16 12.88 12.58
C TYR A 223 -1.72 12.61 11.18
N MET A 224 -2.65 13.42 10.68
CA MET A 224 -3.37 13.17 9.43
C MET A 224 -2.44 12.92 8.24
N ILE A 225 -1.43 13.79 8.04
CA ILE A 225 -0.51 13.68 6.90
C ILE A 225 0.23 12.35 6.90
N ILE A 226 0.63 11.86 8.08
CA ILE A 226 1.38 10.60 8.20
C ILE A 226 0.46 9.41 7.96
N MET A 227 -0.71 9.41 8.59
CA MET A 227 -1.70 8.36 8.41
C MET A 227 -2.14 8.27 6.95
N PHE A 228 -2.33 9.42 6.30
CA PHE A 228 -2.80 9.49 4.91
C PHE A 228 -1.69 9.12 3.91
N PHE A 229 -0.54 9.80 3.91
CA PHE A 229 0.47 9.60 2.87
C PHE A 229 1.43 8.45 3.15
N PHE A 230 2.05 8.45 4.34
CA PHE A 230 3.15 7.54 4.65
C PHE A 230 2.68 6.14 4.97
N LEU A 231 1.66 6.06 5.82
CA LEU A 231 1.02 4.80 6.20
C LEU A 231 -0.12 4.42 5.24
N GLY A 232 -0.51 5.32 4.33
CA GLY A 232 -1.41 5.05 3.20
C GLY A 232 -0.67 4.60 1.94
N PRO A 233 -0.73 5.33 0.80
CA PRO A 233 -0.25 4.86 -0.49
C PRO A 233 1.21 4.46 -0.48
N PHE A 234 2.05 5.19 0.26
CA PHE A 234 3.48 4.93 0.24
C PHE A 234 3.81 3.56 0.85
N PHE A 235 3.13 3.22 1.96
CA PHE A 235 3.18 1.87 2.51
C PHE A 235 2.55 0.84 1.55
N ASP A 236 1.50 1.25 0.83
CA ASP A 236 0.82 0.40 -0.15
C ASP A 236 1.73 -0.06 -1.29
N PHE A 237 2.53 0.86 -1.82
CA PHE A 237 3.54 0.53 -2.81
C PHE A 237 4.62 -0.41 -2.27
N LEU A 238 5.07 -0.23 -1.02
CA LEU A 238 6.12 -1.07 -0.43
C LEU A 238 5.71 -2.54 -0.34
N TYR A 239 4.52 -2.84 0.17
CA TYR A 239 4.10 -4.24 0.25
C TYR A 239 3.74 -4.81 -1.12
N LEU A 240 3.22 -4.00 -2.06
CA LEU A 240 2.95 -4.47 -3.42
C LEU A 240 4.25 -4.93 -4.09
N VAL A 241 5.31 -4.12 -3.97
CA VAL A 241 6.65 -4.47 -4.45
C VAL A 241 7.20 -5.69 -3.73
N ALA A 242 6.98 -5.83 -2.42
CA ALA A 242 7.42 -6.99 -1.65
C ALA A 242 6.72 -8.29 -2.11
N ILE A 243 5.39 -8.29 -2.23
CA ILE A 243 4.60 -9.43 -2.69
C ILE A 243 4.97 -9.77 -4.13
N TYR A 244 5.12 -8.76 -4.99
CA TYR A 244 5.59 -8.94 -6.36
C TYR A 244 6.98 -9.60 -6.40
N SER A 245 7.92 -9.14 -5.59
CA SER A 245 9.27 -9.71 -5.52
C SER A 245 9.25 -11.18 -5.10
N PHE A 246 8.39 -11.52 -4.14
CA PHE A 246 8.19 -12.90 -3.71
C PHE A 246 7.59 -13.76 -4.83
N PHE A 247 6.55 -13.25 -5.52
CA PHE A 247 5.94 -13.91 -6.66
C PHE A 247 6.96 -14.15 -7.79
N MET A 248 7.73 -13.13 -8.16
CA MET A 248 8.80 -13.22 -9.16
C MET A 248 9.82 -14.29 -8.80
N ASN A 249 10.32 -14.28 -7.57
CA ASN A 249 11.28 -15.27 -7.10
C ASN A 249 10.72 -16.70 -7.22
N ARG A 250 9.45 -16.90 -6.85
CA ARG A 250 8.76 -18.19 -7.01
C ARG A 250 8.65 -18.60 -8.47
N MET A 251 8.25 -17.70 -9.36
CA MET A 251 8.13 -17.99 -10.78
C MET A 251 9.49 -18.34 -11.42
N ILE A 252 10.54 -17.59 -11.08
CA ILE A 252 11.92 -17.87 -11.53
C ILE A 252 12.33 -19.29 -11.13
N ASN A 253 12.17 -19.66 -9.85
CA ASN A 253 12.51 -21.01 -9.38
C ASN A 253 11.75 -22.11 -10.13
N VAL A 254 10.47 -21.88 -10.40
CA VAL A 254 9.62 -22.84 -11.12
C VAL A 254 10.06 -23.02 -12.58
N TYR A 255 10.46 -21.93 -13.26
CA TYR A 255 10.98 -22.01 -14.62
C TYR A 255 12.41 -22.57 -14.70
N GLU A 256 13.25 -22.33 -13.68
CA GLU A 256 14.61 -22.91 -13.61
C GLU A 256 14.59 -24.43 -13.38
N LEU A 257 13.62 -24.94 -12.61
CA LEU A 257 13.49 -26.37 -12.29
C LEU A 257 12.95 -27.26 -13.44
N LYS A 258 12.83 -26.75 -14.68
CA LYS A 258 12.26 -27.46 -15.87
C LYS A 258 10.87 -28.09 -15.66
N ARG A 259 10.15 -27.78 -14.58
CA ARG A 259 8.77 -28.25 -14.34
C ARG A 259 7.75 -27.48 -15.17
N GLY A 260 8.09 -26.29 -15.66
CA GLY A 260 7.27 -25.51 -16.58
C GLY A 260 7.36 -26.04 -18.02
N LYS A 261 6.20 -26.10 -18.71
CA LYS A 261 6.13 -26.44 -20.15
C LYS A 261 6.83 -25.40 -21.04
N GLU A 262 7.15 -24.23 -20.52
CA GLU A 262 7.83 -23.17 -21.25
C GLU A 262 9.34 -23.21 -21.01
N ARG A 263 10.09 -23.29 -22.11
CA ARG A 263 11.55 -23.25 -22.10
C ARG A 263 11.98 -21.81 -22.24
N TRP A 264 12.91 -21.37 -21.39
CA TRP A 264 13.68 -20.17 -21.65
C TRP A 264 14.40 -20.33 -22.98
N ILE A 265 14.11 -19.44 -23.93
CA ILE A 265 14.77 -19.43 -25.23
C ILE A 265 15.96 -18.49 -25.14
N TRP A 266 17.07 -18.92 -25.72
CA TRP A 266 18.25 -18.08 -25.91
C TRP A 266 18.01 -17.18 -27.13
N SER A 267 18.21 -15.88 -26.95
CA SER A 267 18.48 -14.97 -28.07
C SER A 267 19.87 -15.23 -28.65
#